data_AF-C5DL83-F1
#
_entry.id   AF-C5DL83-F1
#
_cell.length_a   1.000
_cell.length_b   1.000
_cell.length_c   1.000
_cell.angle_alpha   90.00
_cell.angle_beta   90.00
_cell.angle_gamma   90.00
#
_symmetry.space_group_name_H-M   'P 1'
#
loop_
_entity.id
_entity.type
_entity.pdbx_description
1 polymer ?
#
loop_
_entity_poly.entity_id
_entity_poly.type
_entity_poly.pdbx_seq_one_letter_code
_entity_poly.pdbx_strand_id
1 'polypeptide(L)'
;MLRAGSRRYLSKFQSADSKLDEYYKYFATQASLRPWIYRPKNANTLLAMDLKDSESDAPLKPRAPVRPLSKQVLNTYIWSAQEASQLLSLLRKWTSLTTRKRGVWDYFTAEHIQNILFASTFKLGKLSSFLQHLYMWKPLFAEAGNDRVFDVEHFFNSLVTCQLHRNAVRELGDANVAEKKLLNAWHQVSVKENKTGLTSYLVSALAKQQGFPEVKLPGLADADVLLPHIDLGATKSGKIAAFASKHRFLYLMARTIDEYGTPSEPISSFIQNYQAAQKSLGQNDVYQEYVVIARRLNSEPHAPTVTAPHPADDQ
;
A
#
# COMPACT_ATOMS: atom_id res chain seq x y z
N MET A 1 29.09 37.87 14.47
CA MET A 1 27.67 37.47 14.61
C MET A 1 27.35 36.42 13.55
N LEU A 2 27.41 35.13 13.90
CA LEU A 2 27.09 34.03 12.98
C LEU A 2 25.57 33.80 13.01
N ARG A 3 24.87 34.15 11.92
CA ARG A 3 23.49 33.72 11.69
C ARG A 3 23.51 32.22 11.42
N ALA A 4 23.29 31.42 12.45
CA ALA A 4 22.94 30.02 12.30
C ALA A 4 21.57 29.95 11.62
N GLY A 5 21.57 29.76 10.30
CA GLY A 5 20.36 29.52 9.54
C GLY A 5 19.66 28.28 10.08
N SER A 6 18.41 28.45 10.52
CA SER A 6 17.52 27.36 10.92
C SER A 6 17.47 26.31 9.81
N ARG A 7 18.12 25.16 10.02
CA ARG A 7 17.92 23.97 9.18
C ARG A 7 16.49 23.52 9.41
N ARG A 8 15.58 23.91 8.50
CA ARG A 8 14.23 23.32 8.44
C ARG A 8 14.40 21.84 8.14
N TYR A 9 14.21 20.99 9.14
CA TYR A 9 14.16 19.55 8.94
C TYR A 9 12.92 19.24 8.09
N LEU A 10 13.12 18.70 6.89
CA LEU A 10 12.03 18.23 6.05
C LEU A 10 11.23 17.16 6.78
N SER A 11 9.91 17.18 6.64
CA SER A 11 9.08 16.12 7.21
C SER A 11 9.40 14.77 6.55
N LYS A 12 9.10 13.65 7.24
CA LYS A 12 9.28 12.30 6.67
C LYS A 12 8.56 12.16 5.32
N PHE A 13 7.38 12.78 5.19
CA PHE A 13 6.64 12.85 3.94
C PHE A 13 7.41 13.60 2.84
N GLN A 14 7.86 14.84 3.10
CA GLN A 14 8.59 15.65 2.13
C GLN A 14 9.89 14.98 1.67
N SER A 15 10.60 14.32 2.59
CA SER A 15 11.81 13.57 2.25
C SER A 15 11.51 12.36 1.36
N ALA A 16 10.44 11.63 1.64
CA ALA A 16 10.04 10.49 0.81
C ALA A 16 9.52 10.93 -0.57
N ASP A 17 8.70 11.97 -0.61
CA ASP A 17 8.15 12.56 -1.83
C ASP A 17 9.25 13.04 -2.78
N SER A 18 10.21 13.81 -2.27
CA SER A 18 11.35 14.31 -3.03
C SER A 18 12.18 13.17 -3.64
N LYS A 19 12.46 12.10 -2.88
CA LYS A 19 13.19 10.93 -3.38
C LYS A 19 12.41 10.15 -4.43
N LEU A 20 11.10 10.02 -4.27
CA LEU A 20 10.22 9.34 -5.24
C LEU A 20 10.08 10.16 -6.52
N ASP A 21 10.04 11.49 -6.43
CA ASP A 21 10.00 12.39 -7.57
C ASP A 21 11.31 12.36 -8.36
N GLU A 22 12.46 12.37 -7.69
CA GLU A 22 13.77 12.19 -8.34
C GLU A 22 13.88 10.84 -9.05
N TYR A 23 13.43 9.77 -8.39
CA TYR A 23 13.40 8.42 -8.98
C TYR A 23 12.49 8.37 -10.20
N TYR A 24 11.29 8.96 -10.12
CA TYR A 24 10.38 9.08 -11.25
C TYR A 24 11.02 9.85 -12.41
N LYS A 25 11.59 11.03 -12.15
CA LYS A 25 12.21 11.89 -13.17
C LYS A 25 13.30 11.15 -13.95
N TYR A 26 14.10 10.33 -13.27
CA TYR A 26 15.11 9.49 -13.93
C TYR A 26 14.49 8.53 -14.95
N PHE A 27 13.42 7.83 -14.58
CA PHE A 27 12.78 6.86 -15.48
C PHE A 27 11.90 7.51 -16.54
N ALA A 28 11.33 8.68 -16.28
CA ALA A 28 10.62 9.50 -17.26
C ALA A 28 11.58 10.06 -18.33
N THR A 29 12.83 10.39 -17.96
CA THR A 29 13.84 10.90 -18.89
C THR A 29 14.06 9.92 -20.05
N GLN A 30 14.12 10.44 -21.28
CA GLN A 30 14.45 9.66 -22.48
C GLN A 30 15.78 8.93 -22.32
N ALA A 31 15.86 7.68 -22.79
CA ALA A 31 17.00 6.81 -22.52
C ALA A 31 18.33 7.37 -23.08
N SER A 32 18.27 8.04 -24.23
CA SER A 32 19.40 8.74 -24.87
C SER A 32 19.95 9.90 -24.04
N LEU A 33 19.10 10.61 -23.30
CA LEU A 33 19.48 11.77 -22.50
C LEU A 33 20.02 11.41 -21.10
N ARG A 34 19.69 10.22 -20.58
CA ARG A 34 20.10 9.82 -19.22
C ARG A 34 21.62 9.82 -18.98
N PRO A 35 22.46 9.31 -19.89
CA PRO A 35 23.90 9.35 -19.70
C PRO A 35 24.45 10.77 -19.65
N TRP A 36 23.80 11.73 -20.31
CA TRP A 36 24.22 13.13 -20.30
C TRP A 36 23.79 13.83 -19.01
N ILE A 37 22.52 13.64 -18.61
CA ILE A 37 21.93 14.33 -17.46
C ILE A 37 22.44 13.78 -16.12
N TYR A 38 22.58 12.46 -15.96
CA TYR A 38 22.79 11.84 -14.64
C TYR A 38 24.22 11.31 -14.43
N ARG A 39 25.18 11.61 -15.31
CA ARG A 39 26.61 11.24 -15.13
C ARG A 39 27.47 12.49 -14.98
N PRO A 40 28.19 12.66 -13.85
CA PRO A 40 28.96 13.89 -13.58
C PRO A 40 30.02 14.18 -14.65
N LYS A 41 30.65 13.14 -15.20
CA LYS A 41 31.67 13.27 -16.25
C LYS A 41 31.18 13.93 -17.55
N ASN A 42 29.88 13.93 -17.79
CA ASN A 42 29.26 14.48 -19.01
C ASN A 42 28.68 15.89 -18.78
N ALA A 43 28.82 16.46 -17.58
CA ALA A 43 28.18 17.72 -17.21
C ALA A 43 28.59 18.89 -18.11
N ASN A 44 29.89 19.06 -18.36
CA ASN A 44 30.40 20.14 -19.22
C ASN A 44 29.95 19.98 -20.67
N THR A 45 29.91 18.74 -21.16
CA THR A 45 29.43 18.44 -22.51
C THR A 45 27.93 18.70 -22.66
N LEU A 46 27.12 18.35 -21.65
CA LEU A 46 25.68 18.66 -21.66
C LEU A 46 25.43 20.16 -21.73
N LEU A 47 26.18 20.96 -20.96
CA LEU A 47 26.08 22.42 -20.99
C LEU A 47 26.50 23.00 -22.35
N ALA A 48 27.44 22.37 -23.05
CA ALA A 48 27.88 22.80 -24.38
C ALA A 48 26.96 22.36 -25.52
N MET A 49 26.05 21.39 -25.30
CA MET A 49 25.11 20.92 -26.31
C MET A 49 23.85 21.78 -26.42
N ASP A 50 23.68 22.79 -25.56
CA ASP A 50 22.54 23.72 -25.52
C ASP A 50 21.15 23.03 -25.62
N LEU A 51 21.05 21.81 -25.09
CA LEU A 51 19.82 21.04 -25.10
C LEU A 51 18.82 21.67 -24.14
N LYS A 52 17.58 21.85 -24.60
CA LYS A 52 16.49 22.39 -23.81
C LYS A 52 15.50 21.31 -23.37
N ASP A 53 14.88 21.54 -22.22
CA ASP A 53 13.75 20.77 -21.75
C ASP A 53 12.51 21.12 -22.59
N SER A 54 11.83 20.10 -23.13
CA SER A 54 10.69 20.27 -24.04
C SER A 54 9.47 20.91 -23.36
N GLU A 55 9.35 20.80 -22.03
CA GLU A 55 8.21 21.35 -21.30
C GLU A 55 8.45 22.79 -20.80
N SER A 56 9.70 23.18 -20.55
CA SER A 56 10.03 24.45 -19.88
C SER A 56 10.87 25.42 -20.70
N ASP A 57 11.33 25.01 -21.90
CA ASP A 57 12.33 25.70 -22.73
C ASP A 57 13.63 26.08 -21.98
N ALA A 58 13.81 25.53 -20.77
CA ALA A 58 14.97 25.79 -19.93
C ALA A 58 16.14 24.89 -20.34
N PRO A 59 17.39 25.36 -20.21
CA PRO A 59 18.56 24.52 -20.47
C PRO A 59 18.57 23.27 -19.58
N LEU A 60 18.84 22.11 -20.17
CA LEU A 60 18.99 20.86 -19.43
C LEU A 60 20.21 20.96 -18.51
N LYS A 61 19.95 20.91 -17.21
CA LYS A 61 21.01 20.96 -16.19
C LYS A 61 21.48 19.56 -15.82
N PRO A 62 22.80 19.37 -15.60
CA PRO A 62 23.31 18.15 -14.99
C PRO A 62 22.63 17.89 -13.64
N ARG A 63 22.31 16.63 -13.36
CA ARG A 63 21.69 16.18 -12.11
C ARG A 63 22.61 15.19 -11.40
N ALA A 64 22.39 15.06 -10.08
CA ALA A 64 23.10 14.06 -9.30
C ALA A 64 22.78 12.64 -9.81
N PRO A 65 23.76 11.71 -9.76
CA PRO A 65 23.51 10.31 -10.07
C PRO A 65 22.39 9.73 -9.23
N VAL A 66 21.45 9.05 -9.88
CA VAL A 66 20.30 8.44 -9.20
C VAL A 66 20.72 7.10 -8.65
N ARG A 67 20.60 6.94 -7.33
CA ARG A 67 20.87 5.67 -6.64
C ARG A 67 19.62 4.79 -6.66
N PRO A 68 19.76 3.45 -6.57
CA PRO A 68 18.62 2.58 -6.34
C PRO A 68 17.83 3.03 -5.11
N LEU A 69 16.53 3.25 -5.29
CA LEU A 69 15.65 3.70 -4.23
C LEU A 69 15.27 2.50 -3.34
N SER A 70 15.30 2.69 -2.02
CA SER A 70 14.83 1.66 -1.08
C SER A 70 13.30 1.59 -1.11
N LYS A 71 12.75 0.37 -1.21
CA LYS A 71 11.30 0.10 -1.17
C LYS A 71 10.60 0.78 0.02
N GLN A 72 11.28 0.83 1.16
CA GLN A 72 10.77 1.47 2.38
C GLN A 72 10.43 2.95 2.21
N VAL A 73 10.99 3.64 1.20
CA VAL A 73 10.63 5.03 0.89
C VAL A 73 9.17 5.14 0.45
N LEU A 74 8.67 4.19 -0.35
CA LEU A 74 7.26 4.21 -0.77
C LEU A 74 6.34 3.78 0.37
N ASN A 75 6.72 2.79 1.18
CA ASN A 75 6.00 2.49 2.42
C ASN A 75 5.90 3.72 3.34
N THR A 76 7.01 4.45 3.51
CA THR A 76 7.04 5.68 4.30
C THR A 76 6.11 6.74 3.71
N TYR A 77 6.10 6.90 2.37
CA TYR A 77 5.20 7.82 1.70
C TYR A 77 3.74 7.47 1.93
N ILE A 78 3.34 6.21 1.70
CA ILE A 78 1.97 5.70 1.91
C ILE A 78 1.50 6.01 3.33
N TRP A 79 2.30 5.65 4.33
CA TRP A 79 1.95 5.85 5.74
C TRP A 79 2.13 7.29 6.23
N SER A 80 2.81 8.16 5.48
CA SER A 80 2.97 9.59 5.83
C SER A 80 2.01 10.52 5.09
N ALA A 81 1.37 10.05 4.01
CA ALA A 81 0.39 10.82 3.24
C ALA A 81 -0.78 11.25 4.15
N GLN A 82 -1.15 12.52 4.08
CA GLN A 82 -2.24 13.09 4.88
C GLN A 82 -3.58 13.02 4.14
N GLU A 83 -3.54 13.02 2.80
CA GLU A 83 -4.72 12.98 1.96
C GLU A 83 -4.65 11.85 0.93
N ALA A 84 -5.82 11.32 0.56
CA ALA A 84 -5.93 10.32 -0.50
C ALA A 84 -5.44 10.85 -1.86
N SER A 85 -5.63 12.14 -2.12
CA SER A 85 -5.19 12.85 -3.32
C SER A 85 -3.68 12.71 -3.56
N GLN A 86 -2.87 12.83 -2.49
CA GLN A 86 -1.41 12.74 -2.55
C GLN A 86 -0.94 11.36 -3.02
N LEU A 87 -1.50 10.31 -2.43
CA LEU A 87 -1.13 8.95 -2.82
C LEU A 87 -1.67 8.58 -4.21
N LEU A 88 -2.91 8.96 -4.53
CA LEU A 88 -3.46 8.70 -5.86
C LEU A 88 -2.75 9.47 -6.97
N SER A 89 -2.33 10.72 -6.74
CA SER A 89 -1.59 11.50 -7.73
C SER A 89 -0.21 10.91 -8.00
N LEU A 90 0.49 10.47 -6.95
CA LEU A 90 1.76 9.76 -7.10
C LEU A 90 1.59 8.47 -7.92
N LEU A 91 0.60 7.64 -7.58
CA LEU A 91 0.36 6.37 -8.27
C LEU A 91 -0.08 6.59 -9.72
N ARG A 92 -0.93 7.58 -10.01
CA ARG A 92 -1.30 7.97 -11.38
C ARG A 92 -0.08 8.44 -12.17
N LYS A 93 0.77 9.26 -11.57
CA LYS A 93 2.02 9.74 -12.18
C LYS A 93 2.95 8.56 -12.50
N TRP A 94 3.06 7.58 -11.62
CA TRP A 94 3.92 6.42 -11.87
C TRP A 94 3.35 5.47 -12.92
N THR A 95 2.03 5.27 -12.91
CA THR A 95 1.33 4.38 -13.87
C THR A 95 1.15 5.00 -15.25
N SER A 96 1.38 6.30 -15.43
CA SER A 96 1.44 6.93 -16.76
C SER A 96 2.73 6.60 -17.53
N LEU A 97 3.77 6.08 -16.87
CA LEU A 97 4.97 5.62 -17.55
C LEU A 97 4.71 4.31 -18.28
N THR A 98 5.22 4.21 -19.51
CA THR A 98 5.11 2.98 -20.31
C THR A 98 5.61 1.75 -19.54
N THR A 99 4.91 0.62 -19.65
CA THR A 99 5.21 -0.71 -19.09
C THR A 99 6.64 -1.20 -19.38
N ARG A 100 7.23 -0.76 -20.50
CA ARG A 100 8.64 -1.00 -20.86
C ARG A 100 9.66 -0.47 -19.83
N LYS A 101 9.29 0.51 -19.00
CA LYS A 101 10.17 1.08 -17.94
C LYS A 101 10.18 0.18 -16.71
N ARG A 102 10.67 -1.06 -16.86
CA ARG A 102 10.63 -2.11 -15.82
C ARG A 102 11.13 -1.67 -14.45
N GLY A 103 12.15 -0.82 -14.37
CA GLY A 103 12.66 -0.33 -13.09
C GLY A 103 11.61 0.35 -12.19
N VAL A 104 10.58 1.00 -12.77
CA VAL A 104 9.46 1.59 -12.01
C VAL A 104 8.41 0.53 -11.67
N TRP A 105 8.07 -0.35 -12.62
CA TRP A 105 7.05 -1.37 -12.42
C TRP A 105 7.48 -2.45 -11.43
N ASP A 106 8.73 -2.90 -11.52
CA ASP A 106 9.39 -3.81 -10.57
C ASP A 106 9.68 -3.11 -9.23
N TYR A 107 9.51 -1.78 -9.17
CA TYR A 107 9.65 -1.07 -7.91
C TYR A 107 8.53 -1.46 -6.94
N PHE A 108 7.31 -1.65 -7.44
CA PHE A 108 6.18 -2.10 -6.64
C PHE A 108 6.34 -3.56 -6.19
N THR A 109 5.83 -3.83 -4.99
CA THR A 109 5.85 -5.14 -4.34
C THR A 109 4.47 -5.40 -3.78
N ALA A 110 4.16 -6.67 -3.48
CA ALA A 110 2.89 -7.05 -2.86
C ALA A 110 2.66 -6.30 -1.52
N GLU A 111 3.73 -6.09 -0.73
CA GLU A 111 3.70 -5.29 0.50
C GLU A 111 3.24 -3.84 0.25
N HIS A 112 3.62 -3.21 -0.86
CA HIS A 112 3.12 -1.86 -1.18
C HIS A 112 1.61 -1.88 -1.44
N ILE A 113 1.10 -2.89 -2.15
CA ILE A 113 -0.34 -3.02 -2.42
C ILE A 113 -1.10 -3.22 -1.11
N GLN A 114 -0.60 -4.09 -0.23
CA GLN A 114 -1.13 -4.26 1.13
C GLN A 114 -1.14 -2.94 1.90
N ASN A 115 -0.01 -2.22 1.94
CA ASN A 115 0.09 -0.94 2.62
C ASN A 115 -0.88 0.10 2.07
N ILE A 116 -1.08 0.17 0.75
CA ILE A 116 -2.06 1.05 0.12
C ILE A 116 -3.48 0.70 0.59
N LEU A 117 -3.85 -0.58 0.60
CA LEU A 117 -5.17 -1.03 1.04
C LEU A 117 -5.43 -0.69 2.52
N PHE A 118 -4.49 -1.03 3.40
CA PHE A 118 -4.61 -0.72 4.83
C PHE A 118 -4.64 0.79 5.08
N ALA A 119 -3.74 1.58 4.48
CA ALA A 119 -3.75 3.04 4.62
C ALA A 119 -5.04 3.66 4.06
N SER A 120 -5.56 3.14 2.95
CA SER A 120 -6.82 3.63 2.36
C SER A 120 -8.04 3.42 3.26
N THR A 121 -8.00 2.42 4.14
CA THR A 121 -9.09 2.07 5.05
C THR A 121 -8.92 2.69 6.43
N PHE A 122 -7.75 2.47 7.05
CA PHE A 122 -7.47 2.80 8.44
C PHE A 122 -6.76 4.14 8.63
N LYS A 123 -6.57 4.92 7.56
CA LYS A 123 -5.99 6.26 7.64
C LYS A 123 -6.69 7.29 6.76
N LEU A 124 -7.02 6.93 5.53
CA LEU A 124 -7.51 7.88 4.52
C LEU A 124 -9.02 7.78 4.24
N GLY A 125 -9.70 6.70 4.66
CA GLY A 125 -11.15 6.53 4.50
C GLY A 125 -11.66 6.40 3.05
N LYS A 126 -10.80 6.10 2.07
CA LYS A 126 -11.11 6.12 0.62
C LYS A 126 -10.88 4.78 -0.08
N LEU A 127 -11.05 3.65 0.62
CA LEU A 127 -10.84 2.29 0.09
C LEU A 127 -11.42 2.05 -1.32
N SER A 128 -12.68 2.45 -1.58
CA SER A 128 -13.30 2.21 -2.91
C SER A 128 -12.56 2.89 -4.06
N SER A 129 -12.06 4.12 -3.83
CA SER A 129 -11.32 4.86 -4.86
C SER A 129 -9.99 4.18 -5.16
N PHE A 130 -9.25 3.77 -4.12
CA PHE A 130 -8.00 3.03 -4.31
C PHE A 130 -8.23 1.68 -4.99
N LEU A 131 -9.27 0.95 -4.59
CA LEU A 131 -9.58 -0.34 -5.17
C LEU A 131 -9.91 -0.25 -6.67
N GLN A 132 -10.72 0.75 -7.05
CA GLN A 132 -11.04 1.01 -8.46
C GLN A 132 -9.76 1.24 -9.28
N HIS A 133 -8.83 2.06 -8.77
CA HIS A 133 -7.57 2.33 -9.47
C HIS A 133 -6.67 1.08 -9.52
N LEU A 134 -6.58 0.30 -8.44
CA LEU A 134 -5.82 -0.94 -8.42
C LEU A 134 -6.33 -1.93 -9.47
N TYR A 135 -7.64 -2.07 -9.62
CA TYR A 135 -8.24 -2.93 -10.65
C TYR A 135 -7.95 -2.40 -12.06
N MET A 136 -8.05 -1.10 -12.27
CA MET A 136 -7.70 -0.44 -13.54
C MET A 136 -6.22 -0.61 -13.90
N TRP A 137 -5.33 -0.62 -12.91
CA TRP A 137 -3.88 -0.74 -13.13
C TRP A 137 -3.38 -2.19 -13.21
N LYS A 138 -4.15 -3.18 -12.76
CA LYS A 138 -3.74 -4.59 -12.80
C LYS A 138 -3.25 -5.03 -14.20
N PRO A 139 -3.93 -4.72 -15.32
CA PRO A 139 -3.44 -5.09 -16.65
C PRO A 139 -2.05 -4.51 -16.97
N LEU A 140 -1.75 -3.30 -16.50
CA LEU A 140 -0.44 -2.65 -16.71
C LEU A 140 0.67 -3.35 -15.91
N PHE A 141 0.37 -3.79 -14.68
CA PHE A 141 1.30 -4.61 -13.90
C PHE A 141 1.58 -5.96 -14.58
N ALA A 142 0.55 -6.58 -15.17
CA ALA A 142 0.71 -7.81 -15.92
C ALA A 142 1.54 -7.61 -17.18
N GLU A 143 1.27 -6.57 -17.97
CA GLU A 143 2.04 -6.23 -19.16
C GLU A 143 3.51 -5.92 -18.83
N ALA A 144 3.77 -5.31 -17.68
CA ALA A 144 5.13 -5.05 -17.19
C ALA A 144 5.84 -6.31 -16.62
N GLY A 145 5.14 -7.45 -16.47
CA GLY A 145 5.68 -8.68 -15.90
C GLY A 145 5.75 -8.71 -14.37
N ASN A 146 4.96 -7.88 -13.69
CA ASN A 146 4.90 -7.80 -12.22
C ASN A 146 3.46 -8.01 -11.70
N ASP A 147 2.71 -8.92 -12.32
CA ASP A 147 1.36 -9.32 -11.91
C ASP A 147 1.29 -9.92 -10.49
N ARG A 148 2.40 -10.53 -10.05
CA ARG A 148 2.58 -11.15 -8.74
C ARG A 148 2.37 -10.24 -7.54
N VAL A 149 2.33 -8.92 -7.73
CA VAL A 149 1.98 -7.99 -6.63
C VAL A 149 0.51 -8.12 -6.21
N PHE A 150 -0.33 -8.73 -7.07
CA PHE A 150 -1.71 -9.10 -6.78
C PHE A 150 -1.79 -10.56 -6.34
N ASP A 151 -1.19 -10.86 -5.19
CA ASP A 151 -1.24 -12.20 -4.57
C ASP A 151 -2.36 -12.33 -3.52
N VAL A 152 -2.61 -13.57 -3.09
CA VAL A 152 -3.61 -13.86 -2.05
C VAL A 152 -3.26 -13.21 -0.72
N GLU A 153 -2.02 -13.38 -0.26
CA GLU A 153 -1.58 -13.00 1.09
C GLU A 153 -1.62 -11.49 1.34
N HIS A 154 -1.22 -10.68 0.37
CA HIS A 154 -1.06 -9.24 0.50
C HIS A 154 -2.20 -8.47 -0.13
N PHE A 155 -2.70 -8.87 -1.30
CA PHE A 155 -3.78 -8.12 -1.95
C PHE A 155 -5.16 -8.63 -1.52
N PHE A 156 -5.45 -9.91 -1.71
CA PHE A 156 -6.80 -10.43 -1.46
C PHE A 156 -7.16 -10.43 0.03
N ASN A 157 -6.31 -11.01 0.88
CA ASN A 157 -6.54 -11.06 2.32
C ASN A 157 -6.64 -9.66 2.94
N SER A 158 -5.81 -8.71 2.49
CA SER A 158 -5.89 -7.32 2.95
C SER A 158 -7.17 -6.63 2.50
N LEU A 159 -7.63 -6.90 1.28
CA LEU A 159 -8.89 -6.36 0.77
C LEU A 159 -10.08 -6.90 1.55
N VAL A 160 -10.17 -8.21 1.76
CA VAL A 160 -11.25 -8.84 2.55
C VAL A 160 -11.24 -8.29 3.98
N THR A 161 -10.05 -8.21 4.59
CA THR A 161 -9.87 -7.58 5.92
C THR A 161 -10.40 -6.15 5.94
N CYS A 162 -10.00 -5.31 4.99
CA CYS A 162 -10.45 -3.92 4.91
C CYS A 162 -11.97 -3.81 4.66
N GLN A 163 -12.53 -4.72 3.86
CA GLN A 163 -13.96 -4.73 3.54
C GLN A 163 -14.80 -5.13 4.75
N LEU A 164 -14.38 -6.13 5.54
CA LEU A 164 -15.03 -6.53 6.80
C LEU A 164 -15.17 -5.34 7.76
N HIS A 165 -14.07 -4.63 8.00
CA HIS A 165 -14.06 -3.43 8.85
C HIS A 165 -14.95 -2.32 8.29
N ARG A 166 -14.86 -2.05 6.98
CA ARG A 166 -15.68 -1.02 6.33
C ARG A 166 -17.17 -1.35 6.42
N ASN A 167 -17.55 -2.60 6.20
CA ASN A 167 -18.94 -3.05 6.28
C ASN A 167 -19.49 -2.88 7.69
N ALA A 168 -18.73 -3.29 8.71
CA ALA A 168 -19.12 -3.15 10.10
C ALA A 168 -19.33 -1.68 10.50
N VAL A 169 -18.43 -0.79 10.10
CA VAL A 169 -18.49 0.63 10.46
C VAL A 169 -19.60 1.38 9.72
N ARG A 170 -19.91 1.00 8.47
CA ARG A 170 -20.90 1.68 7.63
C ARG A 170 -22.25 0.96 7.57
N GLU A 171 -22.41 -0.12 8.33
CA GLU A 171 -23.60 -0.97 8.34
C GLU A 171 -24.02 -1.40 6.92
N LEU A 172 -23.04 -1.69 6.06
CA LEU A 172 -23.30 -2.13 4.69
C LEU A 172 -23.68 -3.61 4.71
N GLY A 173 -24.89 -3.94 4.25
CA GLY A 173 -25.36 -5.31 4.13
C GLY A 173 -26.11 -5.54 2.82
N ASP A 174 -25.51 -6.30 1.92
CA ASP A 174 -26.18 -6.87 0.75
C ASP A 174 -25.43 -8.13 0.33
N ALA A 175 -26.02 -9.29 0.65
CA ALA A 175 -25.43 -10.61 0.41
C ALA A 175 -25.03 -10.82 -1.05
N ASN A 176 -25.90 -10.46 -1.99
CA ASN A 176 -25.68 -10.66 -3.43
C ASN A 176 -24.56 -9.76 -3.96
N VAL A 177 -24.53 -8.51 -3.52
CA VAL A 177 -23.50 -7.55 -3.93
C VAL A 177 -22.16 -7.91 -3.28
N ALA A 178 -22.16 -8.37 -2.02
CA ALA A 178 -20.95 -8.80 -1.31
C ALA A 178 -20.30 -10.01 -1.98
N GLU A 179 -21.08 -11.04 -2.29
CA GLU A 179 -20.59 -12.24 -3.00
C GLU A 179 -20.00 -11.88 -4.37
N LYS A 180 -20.71 -11.08 -5.18
CA LYS A 180 -20.20 -10.62 -6.48
C LYS A 180 -18.90 -9.83 -6.35
N LYS A 181 -18.79 -8.96 -5.34
CA LYS A 181 -17.55 -8.19 -5.06
C LYS A 181 -16.40 -9.09 -4.65
N LEU A 182 -16.67 -10.12 -3.84
CA LEU A 182 -15.68 -11.12 -3.43
C LEU A 182 -15.14 -11.89 -4.64
N LEU A 183 -16.03 -12.40 -5.50
CA LEU A 183 -15.64 -13.12 -6.71
C LEU A 183 -14.87 -12.22 -7.68
N ASN A 184 -15.32 -10.98 -7.88
CA ASN A 184 -14.58 -10.02 -8.70
C ASN A 184 -13.18 -9.75 -8.13
N ALA A 185 -13.05 -9.55 -6.81
CA ALA A 185 -11.76 -9.41 -6.14
C ALA A 185 -10.86 -10.64 -6.37
N TRP A 186 -11.42 -11.84 -6.27
CA TRP A 186 -10.70 -13.08 -6.52
C TRP A 186 -10.20 -13.20 -7.97
N HIS A 187 -10.98 -12.73 -8.96
CA HIS A 187 -10.54 -12.66 -10.36
C HIS A 187 -9.38 -11.66 -10.60
N GLN A 188 -9.16 -10.72 -9.67
CA GLN A 188 -8.01 -9.84 -9.73
C GLN A 188 -6.71 -10.47 -9.19
N VAL A 189 -6.79 -11.63 -8.53
CA VAL A 189 -5.63 -12.34 -7.99
C VAL A 189 -4.87 -13.08 -9.08
N SER A 190 -3.57 -12.82 -9.18
CA SER A 190 -2.66 -13.48 -10.13
C SER A 190 -1.98 -14.71 -9.49
N VAL A 191 -1.54 -14.59 -8.23
CA VAL A 191 -0.86 -15.67 -7.49
C VAL A 191 -1.78 -16.18 -6.38
N LYS A 192 -2.29 -17.40 -6.56
CA LYS A 192 -3.33 -18.03 -5.71
C LYS A 192 -2.80 -18.90 -4.56
N GLU A 193 -1.53 -18.77 -4.23
CA GLU A 193 -0.89 -19.55 -3.16
C GLU A 193 -1.32 -19.04 -1.78
N ASN A 194 -1.99 -19.89 -1.00
CA ASN A 194 -2.45 -19.62 0.37
C ASN A 194 -1.40 -20.15 1.35
N LYS A 195 -0.45 -19.30 1.75
CA LYS A 195 0.71 -19.66 2.58
C LYS A 195 0.36 -19.71 4.06
N THR A 196 -0.52 -18.83 4.51
CA THR A 196 -0.85 -18.70 5.94
C THR A 196 -2.08 -19.50 6.34
N GLY A 197 -2.87 -19.95 5.37
CA GLY A 197 -4.15 -20.62 5.61
C GLY A 197 -5.28 -19.66 6.01
N LEU A 198 -5.01 -18.35 6.19
CA LEU A 198 -6.00 -17.39 6.67
C LEU A 198 -7.11 -17.05 5.66
N THR A 199 -6.84 -17.29 4.38
CA THR A 199 -7.74 -16.89 3.27
C THR A 199 -9.14 -17.44 3.44
N SER A 200 -9.26 -18.74 3.71
CA SER A 200 -10.57 -19.41 3.88
C SER A 200 -11.32 -18.83 5.08
N TYR A 201 -10.64 -18.61 6.21
CA TYR A 201 -11.25 -18.02 7.40
C TYR A 201 -11.73 -16.58 7.18
N LEU A 202 -10.98 -15.77 6.42
CA LEU A 202 -11.40 -14.41 6.04
C LEU A 202 -12.63 -14.42 5.14
N VAL A 203 -12.69 -15.35 4.18
CA VAL A 203 -13.84 -15.53 3.30
C VAL A 203 -15.08 -15.96 4.10
N SER A 204 -14.94 -16.96 4.98
CA SER A 204 -16.04 -17.42 5.83
C SER A 204 -16.49 -16.32 6.81
N ALA A 205 -15.57 -15.50 7.33
CA ALA A 205 -15.92 -14.32 8.13
C ALA A 205 -16.75 -13.29 7.34
N LEU A 206 -16.38 -13.02 6.08
CA LEU A 206 -17.15 -12.11 5.22
C LEU A 206 -18.52 -12.68 4.87
N ALA A 207 -18.60 -13.98 4.56
CA ALA A 207 -19.85 -14.69 4.29
C ALA A 207 -20.81 -14.59 5.49
N LYS A 208 -20.30 -14.86 6.69
CA LYS A 208 -21.04 -14.73 7.96
C LYS A 208 -21.51 -13.28 8.20
N GLN A 209 -20.64 -12.29 8.00
CA GLN A 209 -20.99 -10.88 8.22
C GLN A 209 -22.08 -10.38 7.27
N GLN A 210 -22.07 -10.84 6.02
CA GLN A 210 -22.97 -10.36 4.96
C GLN A 210 -24.19 -11.25 4.72
N GLY A 211 -24.23 -12.44 5.33
CA GLY A 211 -25.34 -13.38 5.22
C GLY A 211 -25.43 -14.09 3.88
N PHE A 212 -24.30 -14.32 3.19
CA PHE A 212 -24.27 -15.16 1.98
C PHE A 212 -23.70 -16.56 2.30
N PRO A 213 -24.06 -17.61 1.52
CA PRO A 213 -23.52 -18.95 1.71
C PRO A 213 -22.01 -19.01 1.57
N GLU A 214 -21.37 -20.04 2.11
CA GLU A 214 -19.92 -20.20 1.95
C GLU A 214 -19.54 -20.37 0.47
N VAL A 215 -18.60 -19.55 0.00
CA VAL A 215 -18.19 -19.49 -1.41
C VAL A 215 -16.87 -20.24 -1.60
N LYS A 216 -16.86 -21.21 -2.49
CA LYS A 216 -15.63 -21.88 -2.93
C LYS A 216 -14.93 -21.04 -4.00
N LEU A 217 -13.73 -20.55 -3.69
CA LEU A 217 -12.93 -19.74 -4.61
C LEU A 217 -12.16 -20.64 -5.60
N PRO A 218 -12.36 -20.49 -6.93
CA PRO A 218 -11.72 -21.37 -7.91
C PRO A 218 -10.19 -21.28 -7.88
N GLY A 219 -9.53 -22.42 -7.69
CA GLY A 219 -8.07 -22.53 -7.64
C GLY A 219 -7.44 -22.09 -6.33
N LEU A 220 -8.23 -21.85 -5.28
CA LEU A 220 -7.72 -21.74 -3.91
C LEU A 220 -7.42 -23.16 -3.42
N ALA A 221 -6.17 -23.44 -3.06
CA ALA A 221 -5.81 -24.70 -2.43
C ALA A 221 -6.20 -24.67 -0.95
N ASP A 222 -6.67 -25.82 -0.44
CA ASP A 222 -6.77 -26.04 1.00
C ASP A 222 -5.38 -25.97 1.60
N ALA A 223 -5.24 -25.19 2.67
CA ALA A 223 -3.98 -24.97 3.35
C ALA A 223 -4.21 -24.95 4.85
N ASP A 224 -3.34 -25.64 5.58
CA ASP A 224 -3.30 -25.58 7.03
C ASP A 224 -2.94 -24.17 7.50
N VAL A 225 -3.43 -23.81 8.68
CA VAL A 225 -3.11 -22.50 9.27
C VAL A 225 -1.69 -22.55 9.82
N LEU A 226 -0.78 -21.84 9.14
CA LEU A 226 0.64 -21.74 9.49
C LEU A 226 0.95 -20.29 9.87
N LEU A 227 1.00 -20.03 11.18
CA LEU A 227 1.25 -18.71 11.74
C LEU A 227 2.56 -18.69 12.53
N PRO A 228 3.32 -17.59 12.47
CA PRO A 228 4.61 -17.49 13.12
C PRO A 228 4.46 -17.35 14.63
N HIS A 229 5.34 -17.97 15.39
CA HIS A 229 5.37 -17.90 16.85
C HIS A 229 6.73 -17.40 17.32
N ILE A 230 6.76 -16.63 18.41
CA ILE A 230 7.99 -16.20 19.07
C ILE A 230 8.00 -16.61 20.54
N ASP A 231 9.11 -17.21 20.98
CA ASP A 231 9.33 -17.47 22.41
C ASP A 231 9.80 -16.19 23.11
N LEU A 232 8.92 -15.62 23.92
CA LEU A 232 9.18 -14.37 24.66
C LEU A 232 10.19 -14.54 25.80
N GLY A 233 10.35 -15.74 26.35
CA GLY A 233 11.27 -16.01 27.45
C GLY A 233 12.73 -16.10 27.00
N ALA A 234 12.96 -16.67 25.82
CA ALA A 234 14.32 -16.87 25.29
C ALA A 234 14.81 -15.74 24.36
N THR A 235 13.93 -14.81 23.95
CA THR A 235 14.24 -13.87 22.86
C THR A 235 14.55 -12.45 23.35
N LYS A 236 15.62 -11.86 22.80
CA LYS A 236 15.99 -10.46 23.07
C LYS A 236 14.95 -9.48 22.51
N SER A 237 14.73 -8.37 23.22
CA SER A 237 13.76 -7.31 22.88
C SER A 237 13.83 -6.84 21.41
N GLY A 238 15.03 -6.66 20.84
CA GLY A 238 15.17 -6.24 19.43
C GLY A 238 14.59 -7.24 18.42
N LYS A 239 14.66 -8.54 18.70
CA LYS A 239 14.03 -9.58 17.86
C LYS A 239 12.52 -9.63 18.04
N ILE A 240 12.02 -9.36 19.25
CA ILE A 240 10.58 -9.22 19.53
C ILE A 240 10.02 -8.02 18.75
N ALA A 241 10.73 -6.88 18.74
CA ALA A 241 10.33 -5.71 17.96
C ALA A 241 10.33 -5.98 16.45
N ALA A 242 11.33 -6.72 15.94
CA ALA A 242 11.37 -7.13 14.54
C ALA A 242 10.21 -8.07 14.18
N PHE A 243 9.86 -9.01 15.06
CA PHE A 243 8.69 -9.89 14.90
C PHE A 243 7.38 -9.09 14.83
N ALA A 244 7.16 -8.18 15.78
CA ALA A 244 5.97 -7.34 15.80
C ALA A 244 5.86 -6.49 14.53
N SER A 245 6.95 -5.83 14.12
CA SER A 245 6.96 -5.03 12.89
C SER A 245 6.66 -5.86 11.64
N LYS A 246 7.27 -7.04 11.51
CA LYS A 246 7.14 -7.91 10.34
C LYS A 246 5.75 -8.53 10.21
N HIS A 247 5.13 -8.91 11.33
CA HIS A 247 3.88 -9.67 11.34
C HIS A 247 2.65 -8.83 11.68
N ARG A 248 2.78 -7.49 11.65
CA ARG A 248 1.69 -6.54 11.93
C ARG A 248 0.42 -6.81 11.12
N PHE A 249 0.52 -6.94 9.79
CA PHE A 249 -0.67 -7.15 8.95
C PHE A 249 -1.27 -8.53 9.13
N LEU A 250 -0.43 -9.54 9.37
CA LEU A 250 -0.90 -10.89 9.68
C LEU A 250 -1.70 -10.91 10.99
N TYR A 251 -1.20 -10.20 12.01
CA TYR A 251 -1.93 -9.99 13.27
C TYR A 251 -3.27 -9.28 13.05
N LEU A 252 -3.31 -8.24 12.23
CA LEU A 252 -4.56 -7.54 11.91
C LEU A 252 -5.58 -8.46 11.20
N MET A 253 -5.13 -9.29 10.27
CA MET A 253 -5.98 -10.30 9.61
C MET A 253 -6.52 -11.31 10.62
N ALA A 254 -5.66 -11.86 11.47
CA ALA A 254 -6.04 -12.82 12.51
C ALA A 254 -7.07 -12.23 13.49
N ARG A 255 -6.83 -11.02 14.00
CA ARG A 255 -7.78 -10.29 14.86
C ARG A 255 -9.10 -9.99 14.15
N THR A 256 -9.08 -9.75 12.85
CA THR A 256 -10.30 -9.54 12.06
C THR A 256 -11.12 -10.82 11.93
N ILE A 257 -10.46 -11.98 11.80
CA ILE A 257 -11.13 -13.30 11.84
C ILE A 257 -11.74 -13.56 13.22
N ASP A 258 -11.03 -13.22 14.30
CA ASP A 258 -11.53 -13.33 15.67
C ASP A 258 -12.79 -12.46 15.90
N GLU A 259 -12.83 -11.24 15.34
CA GLU A 259 -13.97 -10.32 15.51
C GLU A 259 -15.20 -10.71 14.67
N TYR A 260 -15.03 -11.08 13.39
CA TYR A 260 -16.15 -11.28 12.47
C TYR A 260 -16.43 -12.74 12.09
N GLY A 261 -15.51 -13.65 12.39
CA GLY A 261 -15.53 -15.04 11.94
C GLY A 261 -15.67 -16.03 13.08
N THR A 262 -15.00 -17.17 12.91
CA THR A 262 -14.81 -18.22 13.91
C THR A 262 -13.33 -18.63 13.85
N PRO A 263 -12.47 -18.13 14.76
CA PRO A 263 -11.04 -18.41 14.72
C PRO A 263 -10.77 -19.88 15.06
N SER A 264 -9.73 -20.45 14.43
CA SER A 264 -9.18 -21.75 14.83
C SER A 264 -8.17 -21.58 15.97
N GLU A 265 -7.79 -22.69 16.62
CA GLU A 265 -6.82 -22.66 17.72
C GLU A 265 -5.47 -22.02 17.32
N PRO A 266 -4.88 -22.30 16.14
CA PRO A 266 -3.64 -21.64 15.73
C PRO A 266 -3.78 -20.12 15.57
N ILE A 267 -4.94 -19.64 15.12
CA ILE A 267 -5.23 -18.20 14.99
C ILE A 267 -5.29 -17.55 16.37
N SER A 268 -6.04 -18.14 17.29
CA SER A 268 -6.17 -17.66 18.67
C SER A 268 -4.81 -17.65 19.40
N SER A 269 -4.02 -18.72 19.25
CA SER A 269 -2.69 -18.84 19.83
C SER A 269 -1.71 -17.81 19.26
N PHE A 270 -1.75 -17.54 17.95
CA PHE A 270 -0.97 -16.48 17.33
C PHE A 270 -1.37 -15.08 17.84
N ILE A 271 -2.66 -14.80 17.96
CA ILE A 271 -3.16 -13.51 18.50
C ILE A 271 -2.61 -13.27 19.90
N GLN A 272 -2.72 -14.26 20.79
CA GLN A 272 -2.23 -14.14 22.17
C GLN A 272 -0.72 -13.96 22.21
N ASN A 273 0.03 -14.73 21.42
CA ASN A 273 1.49 -14.62 21.32
C ASN A 273 1.92 -13.22 20.84
N TYR A 274 1.25 -12.68 19.82
CA TYR A 274 1.54 -11.35 19.29
C TYR A 274 1.19 -10.24 20.29
N GLN A 275 0.03 -10.32 20.95
CA GLN A 275 -0.36 -9.35 21.99
C GLN A 275 0.62 -9.37 23.18
N ALA A 276 1.07 -10.55 23.60
CA ALA A 276 2.10 -10.68 24.63
C ALA A 276 3.43 -10.06 24.19
N ALA A 277 3.82 -10.23 22.92
CA ALA A 277 4.99 -9.57 22.33
C ALA A 277 4.85 -8.04 22.39
N GLN A 278 3.71 -7.47 21.98
CA GLN A 278 3.48 -6.02 22.04
C GLN A 278 3.51 -5.48 23.48
N LYS A 279 2.89 -6.20 24.42
CA LYS A 279 2.89 -5.85 25.84
C LYS A 279 4.31 -5.84 26.42
N SER A 280 5.15 -6.81 26.05
CA SER A 280 6.55 -6.86 26.49
C SER A 280 7.39 -5.67 25.97
N LEU A 281 6.97 -5.06 24.87
CA LEU A 281 7.59 -3.86 24.29
C LEU A 281 6.96 -2.54 24.78
N GLY A 282 5.95 -2.61 25.65
CA GLY A 282 5.20 -1.43 26.11
C GLY A 282 4.40 -0.75 24.99
N GLN A 283 4.01 -1.50 23.96
CA GLN A 283 3.23 -0.98 22.82
C GLN A 283 1.74 -1.26 23.01
N ASN A 284 0.90 -0.33 22.52
CA ASN A 284 -0.55 -0.54 22.47
C ASN A 284 -0.93 -1.59 21.42
N ASP A 285 -2.13 -2.14 21.57
CA ASP A 285 -2.70 -3.04 20.57
C ASP A 285 -3.00 -2.28 19.26
N VAL A 286 -2.22 -2.59 18.23
CA VAL A 286 -2.29 -1.93 16.93
C VAL A 286 -3.63 -2.17 16.24
N TYR A 287 -4.31 -3.28 16.55
CA TYR A 287 -5.65 -3.55 16.04
C TYR A 287 -6.66 -2.55 16.56
N GLN A 288 -6.64 -2.27 17.86
CA GLN A 288 -7.56 -1.33 18.49
C GLN A 288 -7.35 0.09 17.97
N GLU A 289 -6.09 0.51 17.79
CA GLU A 289 -5.78 1.81 17.17
C GLU A 289 -6.42 1.94 15.78
N TYR A 290 -6.31 0.90 14.94
CA TYR A 290 -6.90 0.89 13.61
C TYR A 290 -8.42 0.89 13.61
N VAL A 291 -9.07 0.09 14.46
CA VAL A 291 -10.53 0.09 14.59
C VAL A 291 -11.06 1.44 15.03
N VAL A 292 -10.40 2.09 15.99
CA VAL A 292 -10.78 3.44 16.47
C VAL A 292 -10.66 4.46 15.33
N ILE A 293 -9.55 4.44 14.58
CA ILE A 293 -9.37 5.36 13.45
C ILE A 293 -10.42 5.09 12.35
N ALA A 294 -10.67 3.83 12.01
CA ALA A 294 -11.67 3.46 11.01
C ALA A 294 -13.06 3.94 11.39
N ARG A 295 -13.47 3.80 12.66
CA ARG A 295 -14.74 4.35 13.15
C ARG A 295 -14.77 5.87 12.98
N ARG A 296 -13.74 6.57 13.47
CA ARG A 296 -13.65 8.04 13.37
C ARG A 296 -13.77 8.56 11.94
N LEU A 297 -13.02 7.97 10.99
CA LEU A 297 -13.01 8.39 9.58
C LEU A 297 -14.36 8.21 8.87
N ASN A 298 -15.24 7.38 9.40
CA ASN A 298 -16.56 7.13 8.82
C ASN A 298 -17.70 7.79 9.61
N SER A 299 -17.44 8.24 10.84
CA SER A 299 -18.39 9.02 11.66
C SER A 299 -18.33 10.53 11.40
N GLU A 300 -17.17 11.06 10.98
CA GLU A 300 -17.05 12.46 10.59
C GLU A 300 -17.58 12.64 9.15
N PRO A 301 -18.63 13.45 8.90
CA PRO A 301 -18.99 13.83 7.55
C PRO A 301 -17.81 14.59 6.95
N HIS A 302 -17.07 13.94 6.06
CA HIS A 302 -16.09 14.66 5.26
C HIS A 302 -16.82 15.75 4.51
N ALA A 303 -16.49 17.01 4.81
CA ALA A 303 -16.95 18.16 4.04
C ALA A 303 -16.75 17.82 2.56
N PRO A 304 -17.75 18.08 1.69
CA PRO A 304 -17.59 17.86 0.26
C PRO A 304 -16.30 18.55 -0.13
N THR A 305 -15.36 17.76 -0.66
CA THR A 305 -14.18 18.33 -1.29
C THR A 305 -14.75 19.21 -2.38
N VAL A 306 -14.71 20.53 -2.17
CA VAL A 306 -15.11 21.50 -3.18
C VAL A 306 -14.16 21.27 -4.33
N THR A 307 -14.57 20.40 -5.25
CA THR A 307 -14.12 20.48 -6.63
C THR A 307 -14.59 21.84 -7.06
N ALA A 308 -13.68 22.82 -7.03
CA ALA A 308 -13.88 24.04 -7.77
C ALA A 308 -14.34 23.62 -9.18
N PRO A 309 -15.46 24.15 -9.69
CA PRO A 309 -15.87 23.84 -11.04
C PRO A 309 -14.71 24.16 -11.97
N HIS A 310 -14.45 23.24 -12.90
CA HIS A 310 -13.54 23.48 -14.02
C HIS A 310 -13.89 24.87 -14.59
N PRO A 311 -12.91 25.77 -14.79
CA PRO A 311 -13.20 26.99 -15.52
C PRO A 311 -13.77 26.59 -16.88
N ALA A 312 -14.96 27.12 -17.19
CA ALA A 312 -15.51 27.02 -18.52
C ALA A 312 -14.53 27.72 -19.46
N ASP A 313 -14.19 27.05 -20.56
CA ASP A 313 -13.53 27.69 -21.69
C ASP A 313 -14.53 28.70 -22.27
N ASP A 314 -14.36 29.97 -21.90
CA ASP A 314 -14.98 31.07 -22.63
C ASP A 314 -14.14 31.35 -23.88
N GLN A 315 -14.87 31.47 -24.98
CA GLN A 315 -14.44 31.66 -26.37
C GLN A 315 -13.58 32.90 -26.61
#